data_AF-A0A556P9Y4-F1
#
_entry.id   AF-A0A556P9Y4-F1
#
_cell.length_a   1.000
_cell.length_b   1.000
_cell.length_c   1.000
_cell.angle_alpha   90.00
_cell.angle_beta   90.00
_cell.angle_gamma   90.00
#
_symmetry.space_group_name_H-M   'P 1'
#
loop_
_entity.id
_entity.type
_entity.pdbx_description
1 polymer ?
#
loop_
_entity_poly.entity_id
_entity_poly.type
_entity_poly.pdbx_seq_one_letter_code
_entity_poly.pdbx_strand_id
1 'polypeptide(L)'
;MRFGLELFRIAVIVLLLGGLGWFLLNEIYASIDQTIELKWLGAIAILLLVFVLYRNKLQFTGWYQGSKNVKLPKSVTYLLVFSAVIFMIIPIIIGLL
;
A
#
# COMPACT_ATOMS: atom_id res chain seq x y z
N MET A 1 -4.18 10.90 -25.25
CA MET A 1 -4.08 11.91 -24.16
C MET A 1 -4.62 11.48 -22.78
N ARG A 2 -5.13 10.25 -22.56
CA ARG A 2 -5.68 9.84 -21.23
C ARG A 2 -4.66 9.20 -20.28
N PHE A 3 -3.50 8.79 -20.79
CA PHE A 3 -2.45 8.12 -20.00
C PHE A 3 -1.84 9.04 -18.92
N GLY A 4 -1.55 10.30 -19.26
CA GLY A 4 -0.98 11.26 -18.30
C GLY A 4 -1.91 11.56 -17.12
N LEU A 5 -3.22 11.67 -17.37
CA LEU A 5 -4.22 11.84 -16.30
C LEU A 5 -4.27 10.61 -15.37
N GLU A 6 -4.16 9.41 -15.93
CA GLU A 6 -4.14 8.18 -15.14
C GLU A 6 -2.88 8.08 -14.26
N LEU A 7 -1.70 8.42 -14.80
CA LEU A 7 -0.46 8.51 -14.01
C LEU A 7 -0.57 9.55 -12.90
N PHE A 8 -1.09 10.74 -13.21
CA PHE A 8 -1.31 11.78 -12.22
C PHE A 8 -2.23 11.30 -11.08
N ARG A 9 -3.34 10.62 -11.42
CA ARG A 9 -4.24 10.04 -10.40
C ARG A 9 -3.56 8.98 -9.56
N ILE A 10 -2.77 8.09 -10.16
CA ILE A 10 -2.00 7.10 -9.39
C ILE A 10 -1.05 7.82 -8.43
N ALA A 11 -0.32 8.84 -8.90
CA ALA A 11 0.57 9.63 -8.05
C ALA A 11 -0.18 10.29 -6.88
N VAL A 12 -1.33 10.91 -7.12
CA VAL A 12 -2.17 11.50 -6.07
C VAL A 12 -2.65 10.44 -5.07
N ILE A 13 -3.10 9.27 -5.54
CA ILE A 13 -3.54 8.17 -4.65
C ILE A 13 -2.38 7.68 -3.78
N VAL A 14 -1.19 7.48 -4.36
CA VAL A 14 -0.01 7.03 -3.62
C VAL A 14 0.44 8.09 -2.62
N LEU A 15 0.44 9.37 -2.98
CA LEU A 15 0.80 10.45 -2.06
C LEU A 15 -0.19 10.57 -0.90
N LEU A 16 -1.50 10.55 -1.18
CA LEU A 16 -2.53 10.70 -0.15
C LEU A 16 -2.64 9.48 0.75
N LEU A 17 -2.88 8.29 0.17
CA LEU A 17 -3.05 7.07 0.96
C LEU A 17 -1.73 6.56 1.51
N GLY A 18 -0.65 6.68 0.73
CA GLY A 18 0.68 6.31 1.17
C GLY A 18 1.20 7.24 2.26
N GLY A 19 1.04 8.56 2.09
CA GLY A 19 1.39 9.55 3.10
C GLY A 19 0.58 9.40 4.39
N LEU A 20 -0.74 9.22 4.27
CA LEU A 20 -1.60 8.96 5.44
C LEU A 20 -1.21 7.65 6.15
N GLY A 21 -1.01 6.57 5.38
CA GLY A 21 -0.57 5.30 5.93
C GLY A 21 0.77 5.42 6.65
N TRP A 22 1.73 6.13 6.05
CA TRP A 22 3.06 6.35 6.61
C TRP A 22 3.02 7.18 7.89
N PHE A 23 2.23 8.25 7.90
CA PHE A 23 2.01 9.07 9.08
C PHE A 23 1.48 8.21 10.25
N LEU A 24 0.39 7.47 10.03
CA LEU A 24 -0.19 6.60 11.05
C LEU A 24 0.77 5.51 11.54
N LEU A 25 1.49 4.87 10.63
CA LEU A 25 2.44 3.80 10.98
C LEU A 25 3.65 4.31 11.74
N ASN A 26 4.14 5.51 11.42
CA ASN A 26 5.26 6.09 12.14
C ASN A 26 4.92 6.42 13.58
N GLU A 27 3.69 6.88 13.88
CA GLU A 27 3.26 7.09 15.26
C GLU A 27 3.28 5.77 16.06
N ILE A 28 2.81 4.68 15.42
CA ILE A 28 2.86 3.34 16.03
C ILE A 28 4.31 2.90 16.25
N TYR A 29 5.15 2.99 15.23
CA TYR A 29 6.55 2.56 15.32
C TYR A 29 7.37 3.45 16.27
N ALA A 30 7.12 4.75 16.34
CA ALA A 30 7.81 5.66 17.26
C ALA A 30 7.55 5.33 18.74
N SER A 31 6.43 4.69 19.05
CA SER A 31 6.16 4.19 20.40
C SER A 31 7.02 2.99 20.82
N ILE A 32 7.81 2.42 19.90
CA ILE A 32 8.61 1.21 20.10
C ILE A 32 10.07 1.50 19.69
N ASP A 33 10.93 1.61 20.70
CA ASP A 33 12.28 2.19 20.63
C ASP A 33 13.19 1.50 19.57
N GLN A 34 13.07 0.18 19.42
CA GLN A 34 13.95 -0.62 18.55
C GLN A 34 13.45 -0.80 17.10
N THR A 35 12.40 -0.11 16.67
CA THR A 35 11.82 -0.34 15.32
C THR A 35 12.57 0.29 14.16
N ILE A 36 13.57 1.15 14.43
CA ILE A 36 14.15 2.11 13.46
C ILE A 36 14.67 1.43 12.18
N GLU A 37 15.38 0.31 12.29
CA GLU A 37 16.00 -0.34 11.13
C GLU A 37 14.98 -1.01 10.19
N LEU A 38 13.80 -1.37 10.69
CA LEU A 38 12.79 -2.13 9.94
C LEU A 38 11.56 -1.31 9.54
N LYS A 39 11.49 -0.01 9.89
CA LYS A 39 10.35 0.85 9.54
C LYS A 39 10.01 0.87 8.05
N TRP A 40 11.02 0.69 7.18
CA TRP A 40 10.82 0.62 5.72
C TRP A 40 9.96 -0.56 5.26
N LEU A 41 9.84 -1.63 6.05
CA LEU A 41 8.87 -2.71 5.79
C LEU A 41 7.42 -2.21 5.86
N GLY A 42 7.16 -1.25 6.76
CA GLY A 42 5.87 -0.55 6.82
C GLY A 42 5.57 0.20 5.51
N ALA A 43 6.56 0.82 4.89
CA ALA A 43 6.39 1.48 3.59
C ALA A 43 6.02 0.48 2.48
N ILE A 44 6.65 -0.71 2.47
CA ILE A 44 6.29 -1.78 1.53
C ILE A 44 4.87 -2.27 1.77
N ALA A 45 4.48 -2.49 3.03
CA ALA A 45 3.13 -2.87 3.40
C ALA A 45 2.09 -1.86 2.88
N ILE A 46 2.34 -0.57 3.07
CA ILE A 46 1.48 0.51 2.58
C ILE A 46 1.35 0.45 1.05
N LEU A 47 2.46 0.33 0.32
CA LEU A 47 2.45 0.25 -1.14
C LEU A 47 1.66 -0.96 -1.65
N LEU A 48 1.79 -2.12 -1.00
CA LEU A 48 1.01 -3.32 -1.33
C LEU A 48 -0.49 -3.08 -1.16
N LEU A 49 -0.90 -2.47 -0.05
CA LEU A 49 -2.31 -2.16 0.22
C LEU A 49 -2.87 -1.15 -0.78
N VAL A 50 -2.12 -0.08 -1.08
CA VAL A 50 -2.51 0.92 -2.08
C VAL A 50 -2.62 0.28 -3.46
N PHE A 51 -1.67 -0.59 -3.84
CA PHE A 51 -1.71 -1.31 -5.10
C PHE A 51 -2.94 -2.22 -5.22
N VAL A 52 -3.25 -3.00 -4.18
CA VAL A 52 -4.44 -3.88 -4.16
C VAL A 52 -5.72 -3.06 -4.26
N LEU A 53 -5.84 -2.00 -3.45
CA LEU A 53 -7.00 -1.11 -3.48
C LEU A 53 -7.17 -0.46 -4.86
N TYR A 54 -6.06 -0.04 -5.47
CA TYR A 54 -6.05 0.53 -6.80
C TYR A 54 -6.54 -0.50 -7.83
N ARG A 55 -5.88 -1.66 -7.94
CA ARG A 55 -6.19 -2.68 -8.94
C ARG A 55 -7.59 -3.30 -8.81
N ASN A 56 -8.16 -3.33 -7.61
CA ASN A 56 -9.46 -3.98 -7.38
C ASN A 56 -10.64 -3.02 -7.31
N LYS A 57 -10.43 -1.74 -7.04
CA LYS A 57 -11.50 -0.74 -6.86
C LYS A 57 -11.25 0.55 -7.62
N LEU A 58 -10.16 1.27 -7.32
CA LEU A 58 -9.98 2.63 -7.84
C LEU A 58 -9.68 2.65 -9.34
N GLN A 59 -9.04 1.63 -9.89
CA GLN A 59 -8.73 1.53 -11.31
C GLN A 59 -10.00 1.59 -12.20
N PHE A 60 -11.12 1.02 -11.73
CA PHE A 60 -12.39 0.98 -12.48
C PHE A 60 -13.11 2.33 -12.55
N THR A 61 -12.73 3.27 -11.69
CA THR A 61 -13.26 4.65 -11.70
C THR A 61 -12.46 5.60 -12.60
N GLY A 62 -11.43 5.08 -13.29
CA GLY A 62 -10.46 5.89 -14.04
C GLY A 62 -10.87 6.24 -15.46
N TRP A 63 -10.02 7.03 -16.12
CA TRP A 63 -10.24 7.48 -17.49
C TRP A 63 -9.83 6.45 -18.54
N TYR A 64 -9.16 5.37 -18.12
CA TYR A 64 -8.77 4.25 -18.95
C TYR A 64 -9.62 3.00 -18.66
N GLN A 65 -10.61 2.74 -19.53
CA GLN A 65 -11.45 1.53 -19.49
C GLN A 65 -11.13 0.59 -20.65
N GLY A 66 -9.86 0.14 -20.72
CA GLY A 66 -9.44 -0.86 -21.69
C GLY A 66 -9.77 -2.29 -21.23
N SER A 67 -9.83 -3.25 -22.16
CA SER A 67 -10.05 -4.68 -21.92
C SER A 67 -9.04 -5.33 -20.94
N LYS A 68 -7.91 -4.66 -20.67
CA LYS A 68 -6.90 -5.07 -19.68
C LYS A 68 -7.21 -4.61 -18.25
N ASN A 69 -8.29 -3.86 -18.02
CA ASN A 69 -8.74 -3.44 -16.70
C ASN A 69 -9.49 -4.60 -16.02
N VAL A 70 -8.72 -5.51 -15.43
CA VAL A 70 -9.22 -6.73 -14.77
C VAL A 70 -8.75 -6.74 -13.33
N LYS A 71 -9.65 -7.11 -12.41
CA LYS A 71 -9.32 -7.27 -10.98
C LYS A 71 -8.24 -8.32 -10.81
N LEU A 72 -7.46 -8.19 -9.75
CA LEU A 72 -6.56 -9.26 -9.35
C LEU A 72 -7.39 -10.52 -9.02
N PRO A 73 -6.89 -11.72 -9.33
CA PRO A 73 -7.46 -12.95 -8.78
C PRO A 73 -7.57 -12.86 -7.26
N LYS A 74 -8.60 -13.49 -6.68
CA LYS A 74 -8.82 -13.46 -5.23
C LYS A 74 -7.62 -13.99 -4.46
N SER A 75 -6.99 -15.06 -4.93
CA SER A 75 -5.77 -15.63 -4.35
C SER A 75 -4.62 -14.62 -4.27
N VAL A 76 -4.35 -13.91 -5.37
CA VAL A 76 -3.30 -12.87 -5.42
C VAL A 76 -3.64 -11.70 -4.50
N THR A 77 -4.92 -11.30 -4.46
CA THR A 77 -5.38 -10.25 -3.54
C THR A 77 -5.13 -10.63 -2.09
N TYR A 78 -5.51 -11.85 -1.69
CA TYR A 78 -5.29 -12.33 -0.33
C TYR A 78 -3.80 -12.46 0.00
N LEU A 79 -2.99 -12.99 -0.93
CA LEU A 79 -1.55 -13.10 -0.74
C LEU A 79 -0.92 -11.73 -0.48
N LEU A 80 -1.20 -10.72 -1.31
CA LEU A 80 -0.61 -9.39 -1.16
C LEU A 80 -1.07 -8.68 0.11
N VAL A 81 -2.34 -8.81 0.48
CA VAL A 81 -2.86 -8.25 1.74
C VAL A 81 -2.22 -8.96 2.93
N PHE A 82 -2.11 -10.29 2.90
CA PHE A 82 -1.46 -11.05 3.96
C PHE A 82 0.02 -10.69 4.11
N SER A 83 0.76 -10.59 3.01
CA SER A 83 2.15 -10.12 3.01
C SER A 83 2.28 -8.71 3.58
N ALA A 84 1.36 -7.80 3.21
CA ALA A 84 1.36 -6.45 3.76
C ALA A 84 1.14 -6.45 5.29
N VAL A 85 0.21 -7.26 5.79
CA VAL A 85 -0.03 -7.41 7.23
C VAL A 85 1.22 -7.96 7.94
N ILE A 86 1.87 -8.98 7.38
CA ILE A 86 3.13 -9.51 7.93
C ILE A 86 4.21 -8.42 8.00
N PHE A 87 4.44 -7.71 6.89
CA PHE A 87 5.46 -6.65 6.84
C PHE A 87 5.16 -5.49 7.78
N MET A 88 3.89 -5.20 8.04
CA MET A 88 3.49 -4.18 9.01
C MET A 88 3.81 -4.60 10.45
N ILE A 89 3.66 -5.89 10.76
CA ILE A 89 3.81 -6.45 12.11
C ILE A 89 5.27 -6.79 12.45
N ILE A 90 6.11 -7.16 11.48
CA ILE A 90 7.52 -7.56 11.72
C ILE A 90 8.29 -6.53 12.58
N PRO A 91 8.29 -5.22 12.26
CA PRO A 91 9.01 -4.24 13.07
C PRO A 91 8.50 -4.18 14.50
N ILE A 92 7.18 -4.33 14.70
CA ILE A 92 6.54 -4.31 16.03
C ILE A 92 7.02 -5.49 16.86
N ILE A 93 6.96 -6.70 16.31
CA ILE A 93 7.37 -7.92 17.04
C ILE A 93 8.85 -7.82 17.40
N ILE A 94 9.71 -7.48 16.45
CA ILE A 94 11.15 -7.40 16.68
C ILE A 94 11.47 -6.29 17.68
N GLY A 95 10.81 -5.13 17.59
CA GLY A 95 11.05 -4.03 18.51
C GLY A 95 10.57 -4.27 19.95
N LEU A 96 9.77 -5.32 20.18
CA LEU A 96 9.31 -5.75 21.50
C LEU A 96 10.16 -6.88 22.11
N LEU A 97 11.03 -7.52 21.32
CA LEU A 97 11.97 -8.55 21.78
C LEU A 97 13.25 -7.91 22.34
#